data_AF-A0A4Q6BRX8-F1
#
_entry.id   AF-A0A4Q6BRX8-F1
#
_cell.length_a   1.000
_cell.length_b   1.000
_cell.length_c   1.000
_cell.angle_alpha   90.00
_cell.angle_beta   90.00
_cell.angle_gamma   90.00
#
_symmetry.space_group_name_H-M   'P 1'
#
loop_
_entity.id
_entity.type
_entity.pdbx_description
1 polymer ?
#
loop_
_entity_poly.entity_id
_entity_poly.type
_entity_poly.pdbx_seq_one_letter_code
_entity_poly.pdbx_strand_id
1 'polypeptide(L)'
;VADIGTNDMVTEKLTMLKVEVVVRNILAGSTAKKFGIEEGSPLEKPLVEFYYKDDALGDPFISDEQALMLNIVKTQAELDELKMIALNVNQGLIEFFGAANLKLVDFKIELGRTALGKTVLADEITPDSCRLWDKETGERMDKDRFRRDLGNVQESYNEVALRLKNHWENK
;
A
#
# COMPACT_ATOMS: atom_id res chain seq x y z
N VAL A 1 1.82 15.55 12.91
CA VAL A 1 2.79 14.50 12.55
C VAL A 1 4.14 15.16 12.40
N ALA A 2 5.22 14.59 12.95
CA ALA A 2 6.57 15.14 12.84
C ALA A 2 7.62 14.02 12.91
N ASP A 3 8.65 14.10 12.05
CA ASP A 3 9.84 13.28 12.17
C ASP A 3 10.68 13.77 13.35
N ILE A 4 11.06 12.87 14.25
CA ILE A 4 11.79 13.22 15.49
C ILE A 4 13.14 12.52 15.61
N GLY A 5 13.56 11.82 14.56
CA GLY A 5 14.82 11.10 14.50
C GLY A 5 15.00 10.42 13.15
N THR A 6 15.99 9.55 13.04
CA THR A 6 16.24 8.78 11.81
C THR A 6 15.19 7.68 11.60
N ASN A 7 14.64 7.14 12.70
CA ASN A 7 13.80 5.95 12.68
C ASN A 7 12.45 6.17 13.40
N ASP A 8 12.16 7.40 13.83
CA ASP A 8 11.05 7.70 14.72
C ASP A 8 10.19 8.86 14.19
N MET A 9 8.88 8.66 14.21
CA MET A 9 7.89 9.66 13.82
C MET A 9 6.80 9.78 14.89
N VAL A 10 6.41 11.01 15.21
CA VAL A 10 5.25 11.29 16.06
C VAL A 10 4.01 11.34 15.17
N THR A 11 3.09 10.41 15.40
CA THR A 11 1.81 10.31 14.68
C THR A 11 0.63 10.62 15.60
N GLU A 12 -0.55 10.85 15.02
CA GLU A 12 -1.78 10.92 15.79
C GLU A 12 -2.11 9.52 16.34
N LYS A 13 -2.55 9.44 17.60
CA LYS A 13 -3.00 8.17 18.17
C LYS A 13 -4.37 7.81 17.61
N LEU A 14 -4.48 6.63 16.99
CA LEU A 14 -5.70 6.15 16.35
C LEU A 14 -6.18 4.83 16.96
N THR A 15 -7.48 4.56 16.80
CA THR A 15 -8.03 3.21 16.97
C THR A 15 -7.98 2.51 15.62
N MET A 16 -7.04 1.58 15.45
CA MET A 16 -6.81 0.90 14.18
C MET A 16 -7.98 0.00 13.79
N LEU A 17 -8.37 0.04 12.51
CA LEU A 17 -9.27 -0.96 11.93
C LEU A 17 -8.49 -2.25 11.70
N LYS A 18 -9.09 -3.41 12.01
CA LYS A 18 -8.46 -4.73 11.81
C LYS A 18 -8.53 -5.17 10.35
N VAL A 19 -8.05 -4.34 9.45
CA VAL A 19 -8.07 -4.60 8.01
C VAL A 19 -6.87 -3.96 7.33
N GLU A 20 -6.23 -4.72 6.46
CA GLU A 20 -5.31 -4.19 5.48
C GLU A 20 -6.09 -3.90 4.19
N VAL A 21 -5.92 -2.69 3.66
CA VAL A 21 -6.54 -2.29 2.39
C VAL A 21 -5.46 -2.29 1.32
N VAL A 22 -5.59 -3.19 0.35
CA VAL A 22 -4.62 -3.34 -0.74
C VAL A 22 -5.22 -2.78 -2.02
N VAL A 23 -4.48 -1.90 -2.70
CA VAL A 23 -4.85 -1.37 -4.01
C VAL A 23 -3.85 -1.85 -5.05
N ARG A 24 -4.35 -2.37 -6.17
CA ARG A 24 -3.53 -2.87 -7.28
C ARG A 24 -3.83 -2.09 -8.55
N ASN A 25 -2.78 -1.58 -9.19
CA ASN A 25 -2.84 -0.98 -10.53
C ASN A 25 -2.40 -1.97 -11.60
N ILE A 26 -1.52 -2.90 -11.22
CA ILE A 26 -0.96 -3.95 -12.08
C ILE A 26 -1.05 -5.26 -11.28
N LEU A 27 -1.41 -6.35 -11.94
CA LEU A 27 -1.47 -7.65 -11.27
C LEU A 27 -0.07 -8.13 -10.91
N ALA A 28 0.13 -8.44 -9.63
CA ALA A 28 1.34 -9.05 -9.09
C ALA A 28 1.01 -9.85 -7.82
N GLY A 29 1.99 -10.58 -7.29
CA GLY A 29 1.92 -11.15 -5.96
C GLY A 29 0.76 -12.13 -5.76
N SER A 30 0.07 -12.01 -4.61
CA SER A 30 -0.96 -12.97 -4.18
C SER A 30 -2.12 -13.09 -5.17
N THR A 31 -2.61 -11.97 -5.71
CA THR A 31 -3.76 -11.97 -6.63
C THR A 31 -3.41 -12.57 -7.99
N ALA A 32 -2.24 -12.24 -8.55
CA ALA A 32 -1.76 -12.87 -9.78
C ALA A 32 -1.63 -14.39 -9.61
N LYS A 33 -1.01 -14.83 -8.51
CA LYS A 33 -0.89 -16.26 -8.17
C LYS A 33 -2.24 -16.95 -7.97
N LYS A 34 -3.18 -16.31 -7.25
CA LYS A 34 -4.51 -16.86 -6.93
C LYS A 34 -5.31 -17.18 -8.19
N PHE A 35 -5.22 -16.32 -9.21
CA PHE A 35 -5.98 -16.48 -10.44
C PHE A 35 -5.18 -17.08 -11.60
N GLY A 36 -3.89 -17.40 -11.39
CA GLY A 36 -3.03 -17.93 -12.45
C GLY A 36 -2.80 -16.94 -13.60
N ILE A 37 -2.82 -15.64 -13.29
CA ILE A 37 -2.61 -14.56 -14.27
C ILE A 37 -1.15 -14.12 -14.19
N GLU A 38 -0.56 -13.79 -15.34
CA GLU A 38 0.83 -13.34 -15.44
C GLU A 38 1.06 -12.02 -14.67
N GLU A 39 2.14 -11.95 -13.89
CA GLU A 39 2.55 -10.71 -13.22
C GLU A 39 2.91 -9.64 -14.26
N GLY A 40 2.52 -8.40 -14.00
CA GLY A 40 2.71 -7.30 -14.94
C GLY A 40 1.50 -7.06 -15.85
N SER A 41 0.48 -7.94 -15.80
CA SER A 41 -0.77 -7.73 -16.52
C SER A 41 -1.45 -6.43 -16.05
N PRO A 42 -1.78 -5.50 -16.96
CA PRO A 42 -2.42 -4.23 -16.60
C PRO A 42 -3.87 -4.48 -16.16
N LEU A 43 -4.36 -3.65 -15.24
CA LEU A 43 -5.78 -3.61 -14.89
C LEU A 43 -6.46 -2.42 -15.57
N GLU A 44 -7.67 -2.60 -16.09
CA GLU A 44 -8.46 -1.50 -16.66
C GLU A 44 -8.82 -0.44 -15.62
N LYS A 45 -8.97 -0.86 -14.35
CA LYS A 45 -9.25 -0.01 -13.20
C LYS A 45 -8.51 -0.57 -11.98
N PRO A 46 -8.08 0.27 -11.03
CA PRO A 46 -7.46 -0.21 -9.82
C PRO A 46 -8.38 -1.16 -9.05
N LEU A 47 -7.84 -2.28 -8.59
CA LEU A 47 -8.55 -3.25 -7.75
C LEU A 47 -8.31 -2.91 -6.28
N VAL A 48 -9.37 -2.81 -5.48
CA VAL A 48 -9.28 -2.65 -4.02
C VAL A 48 -9.69 -3.97 -3.36
N GLU A 49 -8.81 -4.51 -2.54
CA GLU A 49 -8.98 -5.76 -1.80
C GLU A 49 -8.84 -5.50 -0.29
N PHE A 50 -9.52 -6.31 0.52
CA PHE A 50 -9.41 -6.29 1.97
C PHE A 50 -8.81 -7.59 2.49
N TYR A 51 -7.94 -7.49 3.48
CA TYR A 51 -7.37 -8.61 4.20
C TYR A 51 -7.59 -8.39 5.69
N TYR A 52 -8.15 -9.39 6.39
CA TYR A 52 -8.43 -9.28 7.81
C TYR A 52 -7.12 -9.33 8.58
N LYS A 53 -6.77 -8.26 9.31
CA LYS A 53 -5.49 -8.18 10.01
C LYS A 53 -5.49 -9.08 11.25
N ASP A 54 -4.90 -10.25 11.11
CA ASP A 54 -4.76 -11.27 12.15
C ASP A 54 -3.61 -12.22 11.77
N ASP A 55 -2.43 -11.98 12.35
CA ASP A 55 -1.21 -12.75 12.08
C ASP A 55 -1.39 -14.25 12.33
N ALA A 56 -2.25 -14.64 13.28
CA ALA A 56 -2.51 -16.05 13.59
C ALA A 56 -3.31 -16.76 12.49
N LEU A 57 -4.08 -16.00 11.71
CA LEU A 57 -4.84 -16.49 10.55
C LEU A 57 -4.09 -16.27 9.22
N GLY A 58 -2.93 -15.61 9.25
CA GLY A 58 -2.14 -15.28 8.07
C GLY A 58 -2.83 -14.26 7.16
N ASP A 59 -3.50 -13.27 7.76
CA ASP A 59 -4.15 -12.15 7.09
C ASP A 59 -5.05 -12.56 5.91
N PRO A 60 -6.14 -13.32 6.16
CA PRO A 60 -6.94 -13.87 5.07
C PRO A 60 -7.66 -12.77 4.28
N PHE A 61 -7.74 -12.97 2.96
CA PHE A 61 -8.60 -12.16 2.11
C PHE A 61 -10.05 -12.20 2.60
N ILE A 62 -10.72 -11.05 2.59
CA ILE A 62 -12.13 -10.92 2.91
C ILE A 62 -12.88 -10.12 1.83
N SER A 63 -14.13 -10.52 1.57
CA SER A 63 -15.10 -9.76 0.80
C SER A 63 -15.66 -8.59 1.59
N ASP A 64 -16.36 -7.69 0.91
CA ASP A 64 -17.11 -6.58 1.49
C ASP A 64 -18.11 -7.07 2.57
N GLU A 65 -18.87 -8.12 2.26
CA GLU A 65 -19.83 -8.73 3.17
C GLU A 65 -19.15 -9.35 4.40
N GLN A 66 -17.97 -9.94 4.21
CA GLN A 66 -17.18 -10.46 5.32
C GLN A 66 -16.61 -9.34 6.20
N ALA A 67 -16.22 -8.20 5.63
CA ALA A 67 -15.78 -7.05 6.41
C ALA A 67 -16.90 -6.48 7.30
N LEU A 68 -18.14 -6.45 6.79
CA LEU A 68 -19.33 -6.09 7.57
C LEU A 68 -19.64 -7.15 8.65
N MET A 69 -19.60 -8.43 8.29
CA MET A 69 -19.83 -9.54 9.23
C MET A 69 -18.83 -9.57 10.39
N LEU A 70 -17.56 -9.27 10.10
CA LEU A 70 -16.49 -9.16 11.09
C LEU A 70 -16.53 -7.85 11.89
N ASN A 71 -17.49 -6.95 11.61
CA ASN A 71 -17.64 -5.63 12.23
C ASN A 71 -16.38 -4.75 12.12
N ILE A 72 -15.64 -4.87 11.02
CA ILE A 72 -14.54 -3.95 10.70
C ILE A 72 -15.11 -2.56 10.43
N VAL A 73 -16.24 -2.53 9.74
CA VAL A 73 -17.11 -1.38 9.54
C VAL A 73 -18.55 -1.78 9.82
N LYS A 74 -19.39 -0.80 10.17
CA LYS A 74 -20.79 -1.03 10.59
C LYS A 74 -21.78 -0.91 9.45
N THR A 75 -21.41 -0.21 8.38
CA THR A 75 -22.33 0.11 7.28
C THR A 75 -21.62 0.03 5.94
N GLN A 76 -22.38 -0.17 4.87
CA GLN A 76 -21.86 -0.10 3.50
C GLN A 76 -21.21 1.26 3.21
N ALA A 77 -21.76 2.36 3.73
CA ALA A 77 -21.20 3.69 3.54
C ALA A 77 -19.81 3.85 4.16
N GLU A 78 -19.56 3.26 5.33
CA GLU A 78 -18.22 3.24 5.94
C GLU A 78 -17.25 2.37 5.11
N LEU A 79 -17.72 1.25 4.53
CA LEU A 79 -16.90 0.43 3.64
C LEU A 79 -16.51 1.18 2.36
N ASP A 80 -17.47 1.87 1.74
CA ASP A 80 -17.25 2.69 0.55
C ASP A 80 -16.30 3.86 0.85
N GLU A 81 -16.36 4.43 2.06
CA GLU A 81 -15.38 5.42 2.54
C GLU A 81 -13.96 4.84 2.55
N LEU A 82 -13.74 3.61 3.06
CA LEU A 82 -12.41 2.99 3.07
C LEU A 82 -11.85 2.86 1.65
N LYS A 83 -12.68 2.39 0.70
CA LYS A 83 -12.30 2.24 -0.71
C LYS A 83 -11.99 3.60 -1.34
N MET A 84 -12.79 4.61 -1.05
CA MET A 84 -12.58 5.96 -1.57
C MET A 84 -11.27 6.56 -1.05
N ILE A 85 -10.97 6.41 0.25
CA ILE A 85 -9.69 6.82 0.83
C ILE A 85 -8.54 6.10 0.12
N ALA A 86 -8.63 4.78 -0.04
CA ALA A 86 -7.59 3.99 -0.68
C ALA A 86 -7.34 4.38 -2.14
N LEU A 87 -8.40 4.68 -2.91
CA LEU A 87 -8.28 5.15 -4.29
C LEU A 87 -7.72 6.58 -4.38
N ASN A 88 -8.05 7.46 -3.45
CA ASN A 88 -7.46 8.80 -3.36
C ASN A 88 -5.96 8.72 -3.03
N VAL A 89 -5.58 7.85 -2.10
CA VAL A 89 -4.17 7.56 -1.80
C VAL A 89 -3.48 7.02 -3.04
N ASN A 90 -4.09 6.06 -3.75
CA ASN A 90 -3.53 5.51 -4.98
C ASN A 90 -3.22 6.61 -6.01
N GLN A 91 -4.17 7.52 -6.26
CA GLN A 91 -3.95 8.61 -7.21
C GLN A 91 -2.75 9.49 -6.81
N GLY A 92 -2.65 9.84 -5.52
CA GLY A 92 -1.52 10.61 -5.00
C GLY A 92 -0.19 9.86 -5.10
N LEU A 93 -0.18 8.56 -4.79
CA LEU A 93 1.04 7.75 -4.84
C LEU A 93 1.50 7.45 -6.27
N ILE A 94 0.57 7.27 -7.23
CA ILE A 94 0.91 7.14 -8.66
C ILE A 94 1.66 8.38 -9.15
N GLU A 95 1.17 9.58 -8.78
CA GLU A 95 1.85 10.82 -9.14
C GLU A 95 3.20 10.95 -8.43
N PHE A 96 3.22 10.71 -7.12
CA PHE A 96 4.41 10.83 -6.27
C PHE A 96 5.56 9.93 -6.74
N PHE A 97 5.32 8.62 -6.87
CA PHE A 97 6.34 7.68 -7.35
C PHE A 97 6.59 7.82 -8.85
N GLY A 98 5.56 8.19 -9.62
CA GLY A 98 5.67 8.41 -11.05
C GLY A 98 6.67 9.51 -11.41
N ALA A 99 6.78 10.53 -10.56
CA ALA A 99 7.72 11.64 -10.71
C ALA A 99 9.19 11.24 -10.44
N ALA A 100 9.41 10.13 -9.73
CA ALA A 100 10.72 9.51 -9.50
C ALA A 100 11.02 8.36 -10.49
N ASN A 101 10.33 8.33 -11.63
CA ASN A 101 10.45 7.29 -12.66
C ASN A 101 10.11 5.86 -12.15
N LEU A 102 9.17 5.74 -11.21
CA LEU A 102 8.73 4.47 -10.64
C LEU A 102 7.27 4.17 -11.00
N LYS A 103 6.96 2.90 -11.26
CA LYS A 103 5.60 2.37 -11.39
C LYS A 103 5.13 1.88 -10.03
N LEU A 104 4.00 2.41 -9.56
CA LEU A 104 3.29 1.87 -8.40
C LEU A 104 2.42 0.68 -8.85
N VAL A 105 2.90 -0.53 -8.61
CA VAL A 105 2.26 -1.78 -9.04
C VAL A 105 1.05 -2.09 -8.15
N ASP A 106 1.30 -2.14 -6.85
CA ASP A 106 0.31 -2.25 -5.80
C ASP A 106 0.87 -1.67 -4.49
N PHE A 107 -0.01 -1.43 -3.53
CA PHE A 107 0.38 -1.05 -2.18
C PHE A 107 -0.67 -1.48 -1.15
N LYS A 108 -0.23 -1.56 0.10
CA LYS A 108 -1.05 -1.82 1.27
C LYS A 108 -1.08 -0.58 2.17
N ILE A 109 -2.25 -0.23 2.68
CA ILE A 109 -2.41 0.74 3.76
C ILE A 109 -3.23 0.13 4.90
N GLU A 110 -3.09 0.74 6.07
CA GLU A 110 -4.00 0.55 7.19
C GLU A 110 -4.71 1.87 7.50
N LEU A 111 -5.92 1.75 8.05
CA LEU A 111 -6.77 2.89 8.37
C LEU A 111 -7.12 2.85 9.85
N GLY A 112 -7.20 4.04 10.46
CA GLY A 112 -7.55 4.19 11.87
C GLY A 112 -8.63 5.24 12.06
N ARG A 113 -9.35 5.14 13.19
CA ARG A 113 -10.31 6.16 13.61
C ARG A 113 -9.67 7.11 14.63
N THR A 114 -9.82 8.41 14.40
CA THR A 114 -9.45 9.45 15.39
C THR A 114 -10.37 9.39 16.61
N ALA A 115 -10.06 10.15 17.66
CA ALA A 115 -10.93 10.27 18.84
C ALA A 115 -12.33 10.81 18.50
N LEU A 116 -12.47 11.54 17.39
CA LEU A 116 -13.75 12.06 16.89
C LEU A 116 -14.46 11.08 15.94
N GLY A 117 -13.91 9.88 15.73
CA GLY A 117 -14.50 8.85 14.89
C GLY A 117 -14.23 9.00 13.40
N LYS A 118 -13.40 9.97 12.97
CA LYS A 118 -13.03 10.15 11.56
C LYS A 118 -12.05 9.07 11.13
N THR A 119 -12.30 8.42 9.99
CA THR A 119 -11.36 7.49 9.36
C THR A 119 -10.23 8.26 8.69
N VAL A 120 -8.98 7.88 8.98
CA VAL A 120 -7.77 8.48 8.40
C VAL A 120 -6.74 7.42 8.03
N LEU A 121 -5.86 7.75 7.09
CA LEU A 121 -4.69 6.95 6.74
C LEU A 121 -3.74 6.83 7.94
N ALA A 122 -3.18 5.63 8.13
CA ALA A 122 -2.25 5.30 9.19
C ALA A 122 -1.13 4.40 8.67
N ASP A 123 -0.35 3.81 9.59
CA ASP A 123 0.78 2.91 9.30
C ASP A 123 1.87 3.60 8.47
N GLU A 124 2.42 2.94 7.45
CA GLU A 124 3.57 3.41 6.67
C GLU A 124 3.35 3.33 5.16
N ILE A 125 3.95 4.27 4.43
CA ILE A 125 4.10 4.21 2.97
C ILE A 125 5.60 4.11 2.66
N THR A 126 6.06 2.88 2.42
CA THR A 126 7.48 2.57 2.19
C THR A 126 7.60 1.48 1.11
N PRO A 127 8.82 1.16 0.62
CA PRO A 127 9.01 0.00 -0.26
C PRO A 127 8.71 -1.35 0.42
N ASP A 128 8.43 -1.37 1.74
CA ASP A 128 7.89 -2.54 2.43
C ASP A 128 6.39 -2.73 2.17
N SER A 129 5.64 -1.63 2.13
CA SER A 129 4.18 -1.60 1.92
C SER A 129 3.76 -1.34 0.47
N CYS A 130 4.69 -0.95 -0.41
CA CYS A 130 4.45 -0.66 -1.83
C CYS A 130 5.31 -1.54 -2.73
N ARG A 131 4.71 -2.16 -3.75
CA ARG A 131 5.48 -2.79 -4.84
C ARG A 131 5.80 -1.74 -5.90
N LEU A 132 7.10 -1.50 -6.10
CA LEU A 132 7.64 -0.43 -6.93
C LEU A 132 8.53 -1.01 -8.00
N TRP A 133 8.22 -0.75 -9.27
CA TRP A 133 9.07 -1.18 -10.38
C TRP A 133 9.66 0.04 -11.09
N ASP A 134 10.90 -0.07 -11.52
CA ASP A 134 11.52 0.93 -12.40
C ASP A 134 10.71 1.04 -13.70
N LYS A 135 10.40 2.27 -14.15
CA LYS A 135 9.57 2.48 -15.35
C LYS A 135 10.25 2.01 -16.64
N GLU A 136 11.57 2.12 -16.72
CA GLU A 136 12.36 1.84 -17.91
C GLU A 136 12.74 0.37 -17.99
N THR A 137 13.25 -0.19 -16.89
CA THR A 137 13.80 -1.55 -16.86
C THR A 137 12.80 -2.60 -16.38
N GLY A 138 11.76 -2.18 -15.65
CA GLY A 138 10.86 -3.10 -14.95
C GLY A 138 11.50 -3.77 -13.73
N GLU A 139 12.68 -3.32 -13.29
CA GLU A 139 13.36 -3.85 -12.12
C GLU A 139 12.53 -3.63 -10.84
N ARG A 140 12.44 -4.65 -9.98
CA ARG A 140 11.76 -4.55 -8.69
C ARG A 140 12.63 -3.77 -7.70
N MET A 141 12.05 -2.76 -7.06
CA MET A 141 12.75 -1.84 -6.14
C MET A 141 12.15 -1.85 -4.73
N ASP A 142 11.43 -2.92 -4.40
CA ASP A 142 10.66 -3.09 -3.16
C ASP A 142 11.04 -4.38 -2.41
N LYS A 143 10.30 -4.69 -1.34
CA LYS A 143 10.49 -5.90 -0.51
C LYS A 143 10.45 -7.21 -1.28
N ASP A 144 9.92 -7.26 -2.50
CA ASP A 144 10.03 -8.44 -3.36
C ASP A 144 11.47 -8.86 -3.65
N ARG A 145 12.43 -7.94 -3.60
CA ARG A 145 13.85 -8.30 -3.71
C ARG A 145 14.28 -9.24 -2.59
N PHE A 146 13.78 -9.02 -1.38
CA PHE A 146 13.99 -9.93 -0.26
C PHE A 146 13.15 -11.20 -0.42
N ARG A 147 11.84 -11.08 -0.72
CA ARG A 147 10.93 -12.24 -0.82
C ARG A 147 11.35 -13.27 -1.90
N ARG A 148 12.13 -12.83 -2.89
CA ARG A 148 12.56 -13.65 -4.04
C ARG A 148 14.08 -13.79 -4.13
N ASP A 149 14.82 -13.46 -3.06
CA ASP A 149 16.29 -13.58 -3.00
C ASP A 149 17.03 -12.91 -4.18
N LEU A 150 16.56 -11.73 -4.63
CA LEU A 150 17.14 -10.97 -5.76
C LEU A 150 18.35 -10.10 -5.35
N GLY A 151 18.73 -10.09 -4.08
CA GLY A 151 19.80 -9.24 -3.53
C GLY A 151 19.49 -7.74 -3.61
N ASN A 152 20.47 -6.91 -3.26
CA ASN A 152 20.42 -5.44 -3.36
C ASN A 152 19.18 -4.78 -2.72
N VAL A 153 18.71 -5.29 -1.59
CA VAL A 153 17.48 -4.82 -0.93
C VAL A 153 17.66 -3.38 -0.44
N GLN A 154 18.69 -3.15 0.37
CA GLN A 154 18.97 -1.83 0.94
C GLN A 154 19.34 -0.81 -0.13
N GLU A 155 20.12 -1.22 -1.13
CA GLU A 155 20.51 -0.40 -2.27
C GLU A 155 19.29 0.06 -3.06
N SER A 156 18.32 -0.83 -3.29
CA SER A 156 17.08 -0.46 -3.97
C SER A 156 16.24 0.53 -3.18
N TYR A 157 16.19 0.39 -1.85
CA TYR A 157 15.45 1.32 -0.99
C TYR A 157 16.12 2.70 -0.97
N ASN A 158 17.45 2.73 -0.89
CA ASN A 158 18.24 3.95 -0.98
C ASN A 158 18.06 4.65 -2.34
N GLU A 159 18.01 3.88 -3.43
CA GLU A 159 17.76 4.40 -4.77
C GLU A 159 16.36 5.01 -4.88
N VAL A 160 15.32 4.35 -4.38
CA VAL A 160 13.96 4.92 -4.31
C VAL A 160 13.97 6.25 -3.54
N ALA A 161 14.60 6.29 -2.36
CA ALA A 161 14.70 7.50 -1.55
C ALA A 161 15.46 8.62 -2.27
N LEU A 162 16.57 8.30 -2.94
CA LEU A 162 17.39 9.26 -3.69
C LEU A 162 16.60 9.87 -4.86
N ARG A 163 15.88 9.06 -5.64
CA ARG A 163 15.07 9.54 -6.76
C ARG A 163 13.96 10.48 -6.29
N LEU A 164 13.28 10.14 -5.19
CA LEU A 164 12.25 10.98 -4.59
C LEU A 164 12.83 12.31 -4.07
N LYS A 165 13.97 12.25 -3.37
CA LYS A 165 14.66 13.45 -2.87
C LYS A 165 15.07 14.37 -4.01
N ASN A 166 15.72 13.82 -5.04
CA ASN A 166 16.15 14.58 -6.22
C ASN A 166 14.96 15.22 -6.94
N HIS A 167 13.82 14.54 -7.04
CA HIS A 167 12.63 15.13 -7.65
C HIS A 167 12.13 16.35 -6.85
N TRP A 168 12.15 16.28 -5.52
CA TRP A 168 11.63 17.33 -4.66
C TRP A 168 12.57 18.53 -4.51
N GLU A 169 13.89 18.31 -4.53
CA GLU A 169 14.89 19.39 -4.48
C GLU A 169 14.97 20.20 -5.79
N ASN A 170 14.52 19.62 -6.91
CA ASN A 170 14.50 20.27 -8.22
C ASN A 170 13.14 20.91 -8.59
N LYS A 171 12.18 20.92 -7.66
CA LYS A 171 10.90 21.64 -7.79
C LYS A 171 10.97 23.01 -7.14
#